data_AF-A0A377LSK1-F1
#
_entry.id   AF-A0A377LSK1-F1
#
_cell.length_a   1.000
_cell.length_b   1.000
_cell.length_c   1.000
_cell.angle_alpha   90.00
_cell.angle_beta   90.00
_cell.angle_gamma   90.00
#
_symmetry.space_group_name_H-M   'P 1'
#
loop_
_entity.id
_entity.type
_entity.pdbx_description
1 polymer ?
#
loop_
_entity_poly.entity_id
_entity_poly.type
_entity_poly.pdbx_seq_one_letter_code
_entity_poly.pdbx_strand_id
1 'polypeptide(L)' 'MKFRITLALALLSLSTASFATSLCQEKEQDIQREIGYAEKHNNQHRVEGLKKALSEVKANCSDSQLRADHQKKNR' A
#
# COMPACT_ATOMS: atom_id res chain seq x y z
N MET A 1 20.95 -42.32 -19.24
CA MET A 1 21.60 -41.83 -18.00
C MET A 1 22.43 -40.55 -18.27
N LYS A 2 21.86 -39.51 -18.91
CA LYS A 2 22.58 -38.25 -19.22
C LYS A 2 21.70 -37.00 -19.19
N PHE A 3 20.38 -37.18 -19.31
CA PHE A 3 19.38 -36.08 -19.21
C PHE A 3 18.86 -35.81 -17.79
N ARG A 4 19.26 -36.59 -16.77
CA ARG A 4 18.84 -36.35 -15.39
C ARG A 4 19.67 -35.29 -14.67
N ILE A 5 20.90 -35.03 -15.14
CA ILE A 5 21.82 -34.07 -14.52
C ILE A 5 21.54 -32.64 -15.03
N THR A 6 20.94 -32.49 -16.22
CA THR A 6 20.65 -31.18 -16.83
C THR A 6 19.42 -30.49 -16.25
N LEU A 7 18.56 -31.19 -15.49
CA LEU A 7 17.36 -30.61 -14.88
C LEU A 7 17.62 -29.99 -13.49
N ALA A 8 18.85 -30.05 -12.97
CA ALA A 8 19.17 -29.52 -11.64
C ALA A 8 19.61 -28.04 -11.65
N LEU A 9 19.80 -27.42 -12.82
CA LEU A 9 20.40 -26.08 -12.95
C LEU A 9 19.41 -24.97 -13.36
N ALA A 10 18.10 -25.22 -13.25
CA ALA A 10 17.06 -24.25 -13.59
C ALA A 10 16.37 -23.65 -12.36
N LEU A 11 17.02 -23.66 -11.19
CA LEU A 11 16.61 -22.86 -10.04
C LEU A 11 17.03 -21.41 -10.30
N LEU A 12 16.36 -20.77 -11.27
CA LEU A 12 16.50 -19.35 -11.54
C LEU A 12 15.89 -18.61 -10.35
N SER A 13 16.77 -17.96 -9.59
CA SER A 13 16.50 -17.13 -8.43
C SER A 13 15.40 -16.12 -8.76
N LEU A 14 14.20 -16.32 -8.21
CA LEU A 14 13.15 -15.31 -8.23
C LEU A 14 13.50 -14.26 -7.16
N SER A 15 14.33 -13.29 -7.53
CA SER A 15 14.55 -12.11 -6.70
C SER A 15 13.26 -11.29 -6.66
N THR A 16 12.53 -11.39 -5.56
CA THR A 16 11.41 -10.49 -5.28
C THR A 16 11.97 -9.09 -5.04
N ALA A 17 11.72 -8.18 -5.98
CA ALA A 17 11.97 -6.76 -5.75
C ALA A 17 10.99 -6.29 -4.67
N SER A 18 11.48 -6.06 -3.45
CA SER A 18 10.72 -5.38 -2.41
C SER A 18 10.69 -3.89 -2.71
N PHE A 19 9.59 -3.43 -3.29
CA PHE A 19 9.32 -2.00 -3.33
C PHE A 19 9.00 -1.56 -1.90
N ALA A 20 9.88 -0.76 -1.30
CA ALA A 20 9.58 -0.08 -0.06
C ALA A 20 8.51 0.98 -0.35
N THR A 21 7.24 0.58 -0.24
CA THR A 21 6.10 1.49 -0.22
C THR A 21 6.31 2.48 0.91
N SER A 22 6.34 3.77 0.60
CA SER A 22 6.42 4.80 1.65
C SER A 22 5.17 4.76 2.52
N LEU A 23 5.27 5.21 3.77
CA LEU A 23 4.13 5.31 4.68
C LEU A 23 2.98 6.13 4.05
N CYS A 24 3.34 7.17 3.28
CA CYS A 24 2.39 7.95 2.49
C CYS A 24 1.60 7.09 1.49
N GLN A 25 2.30 6.26 0.72
CA GLN A 25 1.68 5.42 -0.30
C GLN A 25 0.80 4.32 0.34
N GLU A 26 1.20 3.76 1.48
CA GLU A 26 0.35 2.85 2.26
C GLU A 26 -0.94 3.55 2.69
N LYS A 27 -0.85 4.76 3.25
CA LYS A 27 -2.02 5.54 3.67
C LYS A 27 -2.95 5.88 2.50
N GLU A 28 -2.41 6.22 1.34
CA GLU A 28 -3.21 6.46 0.13
C GLU A 28 -3.98 5.21 -0.30
N GLN A 29 -3.32 4.05 -0.33
CA GLN A 29 -3.93 2.77 -0.68
C GLN A 29 -5.04 2.38 0.31
N ASP A 30 -4.83 2.64 1.59
CA ASP A 30 -5.83 2.40 2.64
C ASP A 30 -7.08 3.25 2.46
N ILE A 31 -6.91 4.56 2.23
CA ILE A 31 -8.04 5.46 1.97
C ILE A 31 -8.79 5.03 0.69
N GLN A 32 -8.07 4.62 -0.36
CA GLN A 32 -8.68 4.11 -1.59
C GLN A 32 -9.50 2.83 -1.37
N ARG A 33 -9.01 1.89 -0.56
CA ARG A 33 -9.79 0.71 -0.18
C ARG A 33 -11.07 1.11 0.55
N GLU A 34 -10.98 2.03 1.51
CA GLU A 34 -12.14 2.51 2.24
C GLU A 34 -13.17 3.20 1.36
N ILE A 35 -12.74 3.95 0.33
CA ILE A 35 -13.65 4.54 -0.67
C ILE A 35 -14.44 3.43 -1.36
N GLY A 36 -13.77 2.38 -1.84
CA GLY A 36 -14.45 1.27 -2.51
C GLY A 36 -15.46 0.55 -1.59
N TYR A 37 -15.14 0.39 -0.31
CA TYR A 37 -16.10 -0.10 0.67
C TYR A 37 -17.29 0.86 0.83
N ALA A 38 -17.05 2.16 1.02
CA ALA A 38 -18.11 3.15 1.19
C ALA A 38 -19.03 3.24 -0.04
N GLU A 39 -18.46 3.17 -1.25
CA GLU A 39 -19.20 3.11 -2.51
C GLU A 39 -20.09 1.87 -2.59
N LYS A 40 -19.56 0.68 -2.24
CA LYS A 40 -20.33 -0.57 -2.21
C LYS A 40 -21.53 -0.52 -1.26
N HIS A 41 -21.43 0.27 -0.18
CA HIS A 41 -22.48 0.46 0.81
C HIS A 41 -23.35 1.71 0.57
N ASN A 42 -23.23 2.37 -0.60
CA ASN A 42 -23.97 3.59 -0.96
C ASN A 42 -23.82 4.74 0.08
N ASN A 43 -22.70 4.79 0.78
CA ASN A 43 -22.46 5.81 1.80
C ASN A 43 -21.73 7.02 1.19
N GLN A 44 -22.47 7.84 0.44
CA GLN A 44 -21.91 8.98 -0.31
C GLN A 44 -21.21 10.00 0.60
N HIS A 45 -21.77 10.28 1.77
CA HIS A 45 -21.16 11.20 2.73
C HIS A 45 -19.75 10.73 3.16
N ARG A 46 -19.59 9.43 3.44
CA ARG A 46 -18.29 8.85 3.75
C ARG A 46 -17.35 8.89 2.55
N VAL A 47 -17.83 8.61 1.34
CA VAL A 47 -17.04 8.70 0.10
C VAL A 47 -16.46 10.10 -0.09
N GLU A 48 -17.27 11.14 0.08
CA GLU A 48 -16.82 12.54 -0.04
C GLU A 48 -15.74 12.88 0.99
N GLY A 49 -15.95 12.50 2.25
CA GLY A 49 -14.96 12.70 3.31
C GLY A 49 -13.63 11.98 3.01
N LEU A 50 -13.69 10.74 2.54
CA LEU A 50 -12.50 9.96 2.18
C LEU A 50 -11.78 10.54 0.96
N LYS A 51 -12.50 11.04 -0.05
CA LYS A 51 -11.90 11.72 -1.21
C LYS A 51 -11.16 12.99 -0.80
N LYS A 52 -11.72 13.77 0.13
CA LYS A 52 -11.03 14.94 0.70
C LYS A 52 -9.76 14.52 1.45
N ALA A 53 -9.85 13.52 2.33
CA ALA A 53 -8.70 12.99 3.05
C ALA A 53 -7.59 12.46 2.10
N LEU A 54 -7.97 11.79 1.00
CA LEU A 54 -7.02 11.33 -0.02
C LEU A 54 -6.30 12.52 -0.68
N SER A 55 -7.03 13.59 -1.02
CA SER A 55 -6.43 14.81 -1.59
C SER A 55 -5.46 15.48 -0.61
N GLU A 56 -5.81 15.51 0.68
CA GLU A 56 -4.96 16.09 1.72
C GLU A 56 -3.67 15.27 1.91
N VAL A 57 -3.76 13.95 1.88
CA VAL A 57 -2.57 13.07 1.90
C VAL A 57 -1.72 13.33 0.66
N LYS A 58 -2.29 13.30 -0.54
CA LYS A 58 -1.51 13.55 -1.77
C LYS A 58 -0.82 14.91 -1.81
N ALA A 59 -1.45 15.93 -1.23
CA ALA A 59 -0.90 17.29 -1.23
C ALA A 59 0.14 17.53 -0.12
N ASN A 60 -0.03 16.90 1.05
CA ASN A 60 0.77 17.24 2.24
C ASN A 60 1.65 16.09 2.73
N CYS A 61 1.55 14.89 2.16
CA CYS A 61 2.28 13.76 2.69
C CYS A 61 3.77 13.89 2.41
N SER A 62 4.48 14.28 3.46
CA SER A 62 5.90 14.06 3.62
C SER A 62 6.09 12.98 4.68
N ASP A 63 7.03 12.06 4.46
CA ASP A 63 7.31 10.91 5.33
C ASP A 63 7.57 11.30 6.80
N SER A 64 7.93 12.57 7.06
CA SER A 64 8.17 13.13 8.40
C SER A 64 6.88 13.38 9.20
N GLN A 65 5.77 13.76 8.56
CA GLN A 65 4.50 14.02 9.26
C GLN A 65 3.78 12.71 9.64
N LEU A 66 3.87 11.68 8.80
CA LEU A 66 3.21 10.39 9.08
C LEU A 66 3.88 9.61 10.21
N ARG A 67 5.21 9.72 10.36
CA ARG A 67 5.92 9.15 11.50
C ARG A 67 5.37 9.69 12.83
N ALA A 68 4.95 10.96 12.88
CA ALA A 68 4.37 11.56 14.08
C ALA A 68 2.98 10.98 14.42
N ASP A 69 2.14 10.70 13.41
CA ASP A 69 0.83 10.07 13.61
C ASP A 69 0.95 8.59 14.02
N HIS A 70 1.89 7.84 13.43
CA HIS A 70 2.17 6.46 13.86
C HIS A 70 2.75 6.39 15.28
N GLN A 71 3.59 7.35 15.67
CA GLN A 71 4.12 7.45 17.04
C GLN A 71 3.00 7.77 18.05
N LYS A 72 1.99 8.56 17.67
CA LYS A 72 0.84 8.86 18.53
C LYS A 72 -0.09 7.67 18.75
N LYS A 73 -0.19 6.74 17.80
CA LYS A 73 -1.07 5.56 17.92
C LYS A 73 -0.50 4.45 18.81
N ASN A 74 0.80 4.50 19.10
CA ASN A 74 1.50 3.57 20.02
C ASN A 74 1.75 4.16 21.41
N ARG A 75 1.04 5.24 21.81
CA ARG A 75 1.05 5.79 23.16
C ARG A 75 -0.32 5.71 23.81
#